data_AF-A0AAU0P1R8-F1
#
_entry.id   AF-A0AAU0P1R8-F1
#
_cell.length_a   1.000
_cell.length_b   1.000
_cell.length_c   1.000
_cell.angle_alpha   90.00
_cell.angle_beta   90.00
_cell.angle_gamma   90.00
#
_symmetry.space_group_name_H-M   'P 1'
#
loop_
_entity.id
_entity.type
_entity.pdbx_description
1 polymer ?
#
loop_
_entity_poly.entity_id
_entity_poly.type
_entity_poly.pdbx_seq_one_letter_code
_entity_poly.pdbx_strand_id
1 'polypeptide(L)' 'MKVDADKCINCKRCIKACPMNVDILDPRRNRKNGTECILCLKCSKVCPKKAIRA' A
#
# COMPACT_ATOMS: atom_id res chain seq x y z
N MET A 1 3.07 7.58 -2.75
CA MET A 1 3.11 6.20 -2.23
C MET A 1 3.87 5.28 -3.16
N LYS A 2 5.04 4.82 -2.70
CA LYS A 2 5.95 3.89 -3.39
C LYS A 2 6.21 2.68 -2.50
N VAL A 3 6.18 1.48 -3.08
CA VAL A 3 6.55 0.24 -2.40
C VAL A 3 7.99 -0.11 -2.76
N ASP A 4 8.78 -0.38 -1.74
CA ASP A 4 10.13 -0.93 -1.85
C ASP A 4 10.01 -2.44 -2.10
N ALA A 5 10.27 -2.87 -3.33
CA ALA A 5 10.11 -4.25 -3.76
C ALA A 5 11.08 -5.19 -3.01
N ASP A 6 12.29 -4.72 -2.69
CA ASP A 6 13.32 -5.52 -2.02
C ASP A 6 12.93 -5.86 -0.58
N LYS A 7 12.16 -4.97 0.07
CA LYS A 7 11.63 -5.17 1.42
C LYS A 7 10.25 -5.82 1.44
N CYS A 8 9.53 -5.79 0.33
CA CYS A 8 8.17 -6.31 0.26
C CYS A 8 8.17 -7.84 0.20
N ILE A 9 7.66 -8.47 1.26
CA ILE A 9 7.49 -9.93 1.32
C ILE A 9 6.14 -10.41 0.75
N ASN A 10 5.45 -9.59 -0.05
CA ASN A 10 4.15 -9.90 -0.65
C ASN A 10 3.08 -10.44 0.33
N CYS A 11 3.10 -10.00 1.59
CA CYS A 11 2.17 -10.44 2.63
C CYS A 11 0.71 -9.95 2.45
N LYS A 12 0.46 -9.02 1.52
CA LYS A 12 -0.86 -8.44 1.18
C LYS A 12 -1.64 -7.79 2.35
N ARG A 13 -1.00 -7.57 3.50
CA ARG A 13 -1.62 -6.90 4.67
C ARG A 13 -2.01 -5.45 4.39
N CYS A 14 -1.23 -4.74 3.58
CA CYS A 14 -1.50 -3.36 3.21
C CYS A 14 -2.82 -3.19 2.45
N ILE A 15 -3.13 -4.12 1.52
CA ILE A 15 -4.38 -4.15 0.76
C ILE A 15 -5.55 -4.43 1.70
N LYS A 16 -5.45 -5.46 2.55
CA LYS A 16 -6.51 -5.81 3.51
C LYS A 16 -6.81 -4.71 4.53
N ALA A 17 -5.79 -3.95 4.95
CA ALA A 17 -5.95 -2.87 5.91
C ALA A 17 -6.47 -1.57 5.29
N CYS A 18 -6.50 -1.46 3.96
CA CYS A 18 -6.93 -0.26 3.28
C CYS A 18 -8.47 -0.17 3.27
N PRO A 19 -9.08 0.82 3.95
CA PRO A 19 -10.54 0.94 3.96
C PRO A 19 -11.12 1.26 2.57
N MET A 20 -10.31 1.89 1.71
CA MET A 20 -10.69 2.28 0.36
C MET A 20 -10.35 1.21 -0.69
N ASN A 21 -9.87 0.05 -0.23
CA ASN A 21 -9.50 -1.08 -1.08
C ASN A 21 -8.53 -0.70 -2.22
N VAL A 22 -7.57 0.17 -1.92
CA VAL A 22 -6.54 0.61 -2.87
C VAL A 22 -5.55 -0.51 -3.10
N ASP A 23 -5.23 -0.79 -4.37
CA ASP A 23 -4.16 -1.73 -4.71
C ASP A 23 -2.79 -1.05 -4.56
N ILE A 24 -2.26 -1.14 -3.34
CA ILE A 24 -1.01 -0.49 -2.94
C ILE A 24 0.22 -1.18 -3.56
N LEU A 25 0.10 -2.46 -3.92
CA LEU A 25 1.21 -3.23 -4.50
C LEU A 25 1.41 -2.91 -5.97
N ASP A 26 0.40 -2.40 -6.67
CA ASP A 26 0.54 -1.92 -8.04
C ASP A 26 1.33 -0.58 -8.06
N PRO A 27 2.51 -0.55 -8.71
CA PRO A 27 3.34 0.66 -8.83
C PRO A 27 2.75 1.66 -9.83
N ARG A 28 1.77 1.27 -10.66
CA ARG A 28 1.18 2.14 -11.67
C ARG A 28 0.38 3.28 -11.04
N ARG A 29 0.36 4.43 -11.72
CA ARG A 29 -0.46 5.58 -11.30
C ARG A 29 -1.96 5.29 -11.35
N ASN A 30 -2.40 4.47 -12.30
CA ASN A 30 -3.80 4.07 -12.48
C ASN A 30 -4.17 2.78 -11.73
N ARG A 31 -3.46 2.47 -10.64
CA ARG A 31 -3.80 1.36 -9.75
C ARG A 31 -5.26 1.44 -9.29
N LYS A 32 -5.83 0.27 -9.00
CA LYS A 32 -7.21 0.16 -8.52
C LYS A 32 -7.45 1.05 -7.30
N ASN A 33 -8.48 1.89 -7.39
CA ASN A 33 -8.90 2.85 -6.37
C ASN A 33 -7.78 3.83 -5.94
N GLY A 34 -6.76 4.08 -6.77
CA GLY A 34 -5.65 4.97 -6.40
C GLY A 34 -6.07 6.39 -6.00
N THR A 35 -7.15 6.91 -6.60
CA THR A 35 -7.74 8.23 -6.32
C THR A 35 -8.49 8.29 -4.99
N GLU A 36 -8.96 7.15 -4.50
CA GLU A 36 -9.74 7.04 -3.26
C GLU A 36 -8.85 7.08 -2.01
N CYS A 37 -7.53 7.17 -2.16
CA CYS A 37 -6.60 7.16 -1.04
C CYS A 37 -6.75 8.42 -0.16
N ILE A 38 -7.39 8.28 0.98
CA ILE A 38 -7.58 9.34 1.99
C ILE A 38 -6.34 9.64 2.87
N LEU A 39 -5.16 9.16 2.49
CA LEU A 39 -3.90 9.36 3.23
C LEU A 39 -3.95 8.94 4.73
N CYS A 40 -4.74 7.92 5.07
CA CYS A 40 -4.85 7.44 6.47
C CYS A 40 -3.59 6.73 7.01
N LEU A 41 -2.60 6.43 6.15
CA LEU A 41 -1.32 5.77 6.47
C LEU A 41 -1.41 4.38 7.13
N LYS A 42 -2.60 3.76 7.22
CA LYS A 42 -2.77 2.40 7.78
C LYS A 42 -1.88 1.37 7.08
N CYS A 43 -1.78 1.44 5.76
CA CYS A 43 -0.94 0.56 4.93
C CYS A 43 0.53 0.55 5.36
N SER A 44 1.10 1.73 5.68
CA SER A 44 2.48 1.85 6.16
C SER A 44 2.61 1.31 7.59
N LYS A 45 1.64 1.59 8.48
CA LYS A 45 1.62 1.10 9.87
C LYS A 45 1.55 -0.43 9.97
N VAL A 46 0.76 -1.09 9.13
CA VAL A 46 0.61 -2.56 9.18
C VAL A 46 1.73 -3.31 8.47
N CYS A 47 2.59 -2.61 7.73
CA CYS A 47 3.67 -3.24 6.98
C CYS A 47 4.80 -3.66 7.93
N PRO A 48 5.03 -4.97 8.14
CA PRO A 48 6.03 -5.44 9.12
C PRO A 48 7.46 -5.05 8.71
N LYS A 49 7.72 -4.94 7.40
CA LYS A 49 9.02 -4.56 6.85
C LYS A 49 9.14 -3.05 6.59
N LYS A 50 8.11 -2.26 6.91
CA LYS A 50 8.04 -0.82 6.60
C LYS A 50 8.44 -0.52 5.15
N ALA A 51 8.03 -1.37 4.22
CA ALA A 51 8.36 -1.30 2.79
C ALA A 51 7.56 -0.21 2.04
N ILE A 52 6.63 0.47 2.71
CA ILE A 52 5.73 1.45 2.09
C ILE A 52 6.12 2.85 2.56
N ARG A 53 6.55 3.68 1.60
CA ARG A 53 6.79 5.12 1.81
C ARG A 53 5.62 5.93 1.24
N ALA A 54 5.13 6.89 2.04
CA ALA A 54 4.09 7.84 1.63
C ALA A 54 4.61 8.72 0.49
#